data_AF-A0A7Z0PZT3-F1
#
_entry.id   AF-A0A7Z0PZT3-F1
#
_cell.length_a   1.000
_cell.length_b   1.000
_cell.length_c   1.000
_cell.angle_alpha   90.00
_cell.angle_beta   90.00
_cell.angle_gamma   90.00
#
_symmetry.space_group_name_H-M   'P 1'
#
loop_
_entity.id
_entity.type
_entity.pdbx_description
1 polymer ?
#
loop_
_entity_poly.entity_id
_entity_poly.type
_entity_poly.pdbx_seq_one_letter_code
_entity_poly.pdbx_strand_id
1 'polypeptide(L)'
;MRRLLRAVPRRAAVGSGTEAGRTLGDRLAEAAPERRQAMVVDVVVNEVASVLGHAPGYRVGEGHAFSELGFDSLTAVELRNRLNALTGLRLPATLVFNHPTPADLAAHVLSLLVHAPDARPDAGGPVDLDAELRRLEEAFETLTPERAKGLVPDGGPAESVALRLRNLLARWDEVREGTAGHAPFEEEGDADVREELDSASDDELFAFIDQRFSTT
;
A
#
# COMPACT_ATOMS: atom_id res chain seq x y z
N MET A 1 63.71 -30.07 -0.27
CA MET A 1 63.50 -28.85 0.53
C MET A 1 62.31 -28.06 -0.02
N ARG A 2 61.09 -28.29 0.48
CA ARG A 2 59.90 -27.50 0.13
C ARG A 2 59.62 -26.51 1.27
N ARG A 3 59.62 -25.23 0.90
CA ARG A 3 59.54 -24.04 1.74
C ARG A 3 58.10 -23.83 2.22
N LEU A 4 57.95 -23.44 3.48
CA LEU A 4 56.72 -23.30 4.24
C LEU A 4 55.74 -22.29 3.61
N LEU A 5 54.49 -22.70 3.41
CA LEU A 5 53.36 -21.78 3.20
C LEU A 5 52.98 -21.18 4.56
N ARG A 6 53.12 -19.86 4.66
CA ARG A 6 52.69 -19.04 5.79
C ARG A 6 51.17 -19.10 5.90
N ALA A 7 50.67 -19.82 6.90
CA ALA A 7 49.26 -19.81 7.26
C ALA A 7 48.91 -18.44 7.88
N VAL A 8 47.93 -17.76 7.29
CA VAL A 8 47.28 -16.58 7.87
C VAL A 8 46.29 -17.08 8.93
N PRO A 9 46.34 -16.63 10.20
CA PRO A 9 45.39 -17.08 11.21
C PRO A 9 44.00 -16.53 10.89
N ARG A 10 43.06 -17.43 10.65
CA ARG A 10 41.62 -17.13 10.54
C ARG A 10 41.18 -16.54 11.88
N ARG A 11 40.88 -15.24 11.89
CA ARG A 11 40.29 -14.57 13.05
C ARG A 11 38.91 -15.19 13.27
N ALA A 12 38.74 -15.83 14.42
CA ALA A 12 37.47 -16.36 14.88
C ALA A 12 36.44 -15.22 14.97
N ALA A 13 35.33 -15.38 14.26
CA ALA A 13 34.15 -14.54 14.44
C ALA A 13 33.55 -14.89 15.81
N VAL A 14 33.75 -14.00 16.78
CA VAL A 14 33.09 -14.05 18.08
C VAL A 14 31.81 -13.23 17.97
N GLY A 15 30.67 -13.91 18.08
CA GLY A 15 29.40 -13.34 18.53
C GLY A 15 28.49 -12.69 17.47
N SER A 16 27.69 -13.50 16.76
CA SER A 16 26.34 -13.13 16.27
C SER A 16 25.50 -14.40 16.10
N GLY A 17 25.38 -15.19 17.17
CA GLY A 17 24.56 -16.42 17.20
C GLY A 17 23.10 -16.19 17.61
N THR A 18 22.75 -14.99 18.06
CA THR A 18 21.41 -14.65 18.62
C THR A 18 20.70 -13.49 17.90
N GLU A 19 21.32 -12.90 16.88
CA GLU A 19 20.67 -11.88 16.01
C GLU A 19 20.15 -12.46 14.69
N ALA A 20 20.78 -13.54 14.19
CA ALA A 20 20.51 -14.10 12.86
C ALA A 20 19.14 -14.80 12.70
N GLY A 21 18.24 -14.66 13.67
CA GLY A 21 16.89 -15.23 13.64
C GLY A 21 15.84 -14.43 14.41
N ARG A 22 16.15 -13.23 14.91
CA ARG A 22 15.15 -12.37 15.56
C ARG A 22 14.43 -11.53 14.52
N THR A 23 13.10 -11.56 14.54
CA THR A 23 12.27 -10.79 13.60
C THR A 23 12.32 -9.31 13.95
N LEU A 24 11.91 -8.44 13.03
CA LEU A 24 11.76 -7.02 13.34
C LEU A 24 10.74 -6.81 14.49
N GLY A 25 9.69 -7.63 14.55
CA GLY A 25 8.68 -7.60 15.60
C GLY A 25 9.26 -7.81 17.00
N ASP A 26 10.10 -8.84 17.18
CA ASP A 26 10.75 -9.14 18.47
C ASP A 26 11.59 -7.96 18.97
N ARG A 27 12.34 -7.34 18.05
CA ARG A 27 13.20 -6.19 18.34
C ARG A 27 12.39 -4.95 18.73
N LEU A 28 11.21 -4.77 18.15
CA LEU A 28 10.32 -3.65 18.48
C LEU A 28 9.62 -3.86 19.82
N ALA A 29 9.27 -5.10 20.17
CA ALA A 29 8.66 -5.43 21.46
C ALA A 29 9.58 -5.09 22.64
N GLU A 30 10.89 -5.34 22.49
CA GLU A 30 11.92 -5.01 23.49
C GLU A 30 12.30 -3.51 23.50
N ALA A 31 12.00 -2.77 22.43
CA ALA A 31 12.35 -1.37 22.31
C ALA A 31 11.31 -0.45 22.99
N ALA A 32 11.81 0.67 23.53
CA ALA A 32 10.98 1.76 24.05
C ALA A 32 10.08 2.33 22.93
N PRO A 33 8.80 2.65 23.21
CA PRO A 33 7.83 3.10 22.20
C PRO A 33 8.34 4.23 21.31
N GLU A 34 9.07 5.18 21.89
CA GLU A 34 9.57 6.39 21.22
C GLU A 34 10.68 6.07 20.20
N ARG A 35 11.36 4.92 20.34
CA ARG A 35 12.42 4.48 19.42
C ARG A 35 11.92 3.58 18.31
N ARG A 36 10.73 2.99 18.45
CA ARG A 36 10.19 2.01 17.48
C ARG A 36 10.06 2.60 16.09
N GLN A 37 9.52 3.81 15.97
CA GLN A 37 9.36 4.49 14.68
C GLN A 37 10.70 4.69 13.98
N ALA A 38 11.70 5.27 14.67
CA ALA A 38 13.03 5.48 14.10
C ALA A 38 13.69 4.16 13.66
N MET A 39 13.52 3.09 14.44
CA MET A 39 14.03 1.76 14.08
C MET A 39 13.39 1.20 12.81
N VAL A 40 12.07 1.36 12.62
CA VAL A 40 11.40 0.88 11.40
C VAL A 40 11.79 1.74 10.20
N VAL A 41 11.88 3.06 10.36
CA VAL A 41 12.37 3.96 9.30
C VAL A 41 13.78 3.57 8.85
N ASP A 42 14.70 3.32 9.78
CA ASP A 42 16.05 2.86 9.47
C ASP A 42 16.04 1.56 8.65
N VAL A 43 15.19 0.59 9.01
CA VAL A 43 15.06 -0.66 8.26
C VAL A 43 14.53 -0.41 6.86
N VAL A 44 13.45 0.36 6.72
CA VAL A 44 12.86 0.66 5.41
C VAL A 44 13.87 1.39 4.52
N VAL A 45 14.54 2.42 5.03
CA VAL A 45 15.56 3.18 4.27
C VAL A 45 16.70 2.28 3.80
N ASN A 46 17.16 1.33 4.64
CA ASN A 46 18.20 0.38 4.26
C ASN A 46 17.72 -0.61 3.17
N GLU A 47 16.48 -1.11 3.27
CA GLU A 47 15.93 -2.00 2.23
C GLU A 47 15.72 -1.27 0.91
N VAL A 48 15.26 -0.01 0.96
CA VAL A 48 15.12 0.86 -0.21
C VAL A 48 16.49 1.07 -0.86
N ALA A 49 17.52 1.38 -0.07
CA ALA A 49 18.89 1.50 -0.59
C ALA A 49 19.38 0.20 -1.24
N SER A 50 19.09 -0.95 -0.62
CA SER A 50 19.49 -2.25 -1.15
C SER A 50 18.79 -2.62 -2.45
N VAL A 51 17.50 -2.32 -2.59
CA VAL A 51 16.72 -2.60 -3.81
C VAL A 51 17.20 -1.72 -4.97
N LEU A 52 17.60 -0.48 -4.68
CA LEU A 52 18.20 0.42 -5.67
C LEU A 52 19.67 0.08 -5.98
N GLY A 53 20.24 -0.97 -5.38
CA GLY A 53 21.61 -1.41 -5.62
C GLY A 53 22.68 -0.50 -4.99
N HIS A 54 22.32 0.33 -4.02
CA HIS A 54 23.28 1.16 -3.29
C HIS A 54 24.12 0.33 -2.32
N ALA A 55 25.31 0.84 -2.01
CA ALA A 55 26.22 0.22 -1.06
C ALA A 55 25.62 0.21 0.37
N PRO A 56 25.96 -0.80 1.19
CA PRO A 56 25.54 -0.82 2.59
C PRO A 56 25.93 0.47 3.32
N GLY A 57 24.98 1.07 4.04
CA GLY A 57 25.18 2.34 4.75
C GLY A 57 24.86 3.60 3.91
N TYR A 58 24.50 3.46 2.64
CA TYR A 58 23.91 4.56 1.88
C TYR A 58 22.55 4.93 2.46
N ARG A 59 22.37 6.21 2.80
CA ARG A 59 21.11 6.72 3.36
C ARG A 59 20.30 7.41 2.28
N VAL A 60 19.21 6.77 1.90
CA VAL A 60 18.16 7.38 1.08
C VAL A 60 17.38 8.37 1.96
N GLY A 61 17.00 9.53 1.43
CA GLY A 61 16.22 10.49 2.21
C GLY A 61 14.81 9.97 2.47
N GLU A 62 14.43 9.90 3.74
CA GLU A 62 13.18 9.30 4.21
C GLU A 62 11.91 10.01 3.75
N GLY A 63 12.03 11.29 3.36
CA GLY A 63 10.94 12.11 2.82
C GLY A 63 10.91 12.21 1.30
N HIS A 64 11.83 11.57 0.57
CA HIS A 64 11.80 11.55 -0.88
C HIS A 64 10.76 10.56 -1.39
N ALA A 65 10.02 10.96 -2.42
CA ALA A 65 9.04 10.07 -3.02
C ALA A 65 9.74 8.92 -3.73
N PHE A 66 9.18 7.72 -3.65
CA PHE A 66 9.70 6.54 -4.33
C PHE A 66 9.85 6.75 -5.84
N SER A 67 8.93 7.49 -6.48
CA SER A 67 9.02 7.88 -7.88
C SER A 67 10.27 8.72 -8.20
N GLU A 68 10.67 9.62 -7.31
CA GLU A 68 11.89 10.44 -7.45
C GLU A 68 13.16 9.61 -7.25
N LEU A 69 13.07 8.55 -6.45
CA LEU A 69 14.15 7.61 -6.17
C LEU A 69 14.31 6.54 -7.27
N GLY A 70 13.46 6.58 -8.31
CA GLY A 70 13.50 5.63 -9.42
C GLY A 70 12.85 4.29 -9.12
N PHE A 71 11.89 4.23 -8.20
CA PHE A 71 11.09 3.02 -8.02
C PHE A 71 10.11 2.81 -9.17
N ASP A 72 9.99 1.56 -9.57
CA ASP A 72 9.03 1.08 -10.57
C ASP A 72 8.24 -0.12 -10.01
N SER A 73 7.48 -0.79 -10.88
CA SER A 73 6.67 -1.95 -10.48
C SER A 73 7.51 -3.16 -10.04
N LEU A 74 8.70 -3.36 -10.60
CA LEU A 74 9.56 -4.49 -10.25
C LEU A 74 10.27 -4.24 -8.91
N THR A 75 10.84 -3.05 -8.71
CA THR A 75 11.51 -2.69 -7.46
C THR A 75 10.52 -2.61 -6.29
N ALA A 76 9.26 -2.20 -6.54
CA ALA A 76 8.20 -2.24 -5.53
C ALA A 76 7.90 -3.68 -5.06
N VAL A 77 7.85 -4.65 -5.97
CA VAL A 77 7.65 -6.07 -5.62
C VAL A 77 8.85 -6.63 -4.86
N GLU A 78 10.07 -6.25 -5.22
CA GLU A 78 11.27 -6.68 -4.50
C GLU A 78 11.30 -6.13 -3.07
N LEU A 79 11.05 -4.82 -2.90
CA LEU A 79 10.97 -4.19 -1.58
C LEU A 79 9.91 -4.86 -0.71
N ARG A 80 8.72 -5.14 -1.28
CA ARG A 80 7.65 -5.87 -0.60
C ARG A 80 8.12 -7.26 -0.13
N ASN A 81 8.81 -8.01 -0.99
CA ASN A 81 9.29 -9.35 -0.63
C ASN A 81 10.28 -9.32 0.53
N ARG A 82 11.21 -8.35 0.51
CA ARG A 82 12.20 -8.16 1.56
C ARG A 82 11.55 -7.76 2.88
N LEU A 83 10.63 -6.80 2.84
CA LEU A 83 9.89 -6.38 4.03
C LEU A 83 9.04 -7.52 4.60
N ASN A 84 8.37 -8.31 3.77
CA ASN A 84 7.65 -9.52 4.23
C ASN A 84 8.57 -10.50 4.95
N ALA A 85 9.78 -10.75 4.41
CA ALA A 85 10.74 -11.66 5.01
C ALA A 85 11.25 -11.16 6.38
N LEU A 86 11.45 -9.85 6.54
CA LEU A 86 11.95 -9.26 7.79
C LEU A 86 10.88 -9.10 8.87
N THR A 87 9.64 -8.84 8.45
CA THR A 87 8.53 -8.50 9.35
C THR A 87 7.60 -9.68 9.62
N GLY A 88 7.60 -10.71 8.78
CA GLY A 88 6.63 -11.80 8.82
C GLY A 88 5.22 -11.39 8.36
N LEU A 89 5.02 -10.15 7.91
CA LEU A 89 3.73 -9.63 7.45
C LEU A 89 3.41 -10.10 6.02
N ARG A 90 2.12 -10.01 5.65
CA ARG A 90 1.67 -10.13 4.26
C ARG A 90 1.33 -8.75 3.70
N LEU A 91 2.35 -8.10 3.16
CA LEU A 91 2.24 -6.78 2.57
C LEU A 91 1.75 -6.84 1.11
N PRO A 92 0.79 -5.98 0.69
CA PRO A 92 0.35 -5.91 -0.70
C PRO A 92 1.42 -5.25 -1.59
N ALA A 93 1.42 -5.60 -2.88
CA ALA A 93 2.38 -5.04 -3.85
C ALA A 93 2.14 -3.56 -4.17
N THR A 94 0.96 -3.02 -3.82
CA THR A 94 0.58 -1.62 -4.04
C THR A 94 1.09 -0.66 -2.97
N LEU A 95 1.80 -1.14 -1.94
CA LEU A 95 2.22 -0.33 -0.79
C LEU A 95 3.02 0.91 -1.14
N VAL A 96 3.96 0.80 -2.08
CA VAL A 96 4.83 1.90 -2.50
C VAL A 96 4.01 3.04 -3.14
N PHE A 97 2.86 2.71 -3.74
CA PHE A 97 1.95 3.69 -4.34
C PHE A 97 0.99 4.31 -3.30
N ASN A 98 0.62 3.55 -2.27
CA ASN A 98 -0.23 4.04 -1.18
C ASN A 98 0.55 4.83 -0.12
N HIS A 99 1.85 4.59 -0.03
CA HIS A 99 2.78 5.20 0.92
C HIS A 99 3.98 5.71 0.13
N PRO A 100 3.92 6.94 -0.39
CA PRO A 100 4.83 7.41 -1.42
C PRO A 100 6.24 7.68 -0.91
N THR A 101 6.46 7.78 0.40
CA THR A 101 7.78 8.00 1.00
C THR A 101 8.21 6.82 1.91
N PRO A 102 9.53 6.60 2.10
CA PRO A 102 10.03 5.65 3.09
C PRO A 102 9.49 5.88 4.50
N ALA A 103 9.32 7.13 4.92
CA ALA A 103 8.75 7.47 6.23
C ALA A 103 7.29 7.04 6.36
N ASP A 104 6.46 7.28 5.34
CA ASP A 104 5.05 6.87 5.32
C ASP A 104 4.91 5.35 5.36
N LEU A 105 5.75 4.65 4.58
CA LEU A 105 5.77 3.19 4.54
C LEU A 105 6.19 2.62 5.89
N ALA A 106 7.19 3.21 6.54
CA ALA A 106 7.65 2.80 7.87
C ALA A 106 6.56 2.98 8.94
N ALA A 107 5.83 4.10 8.93
CA ALA A 107 4.71 4.31 9.83
C ALA A 107 3.61 3.26 9.64
N HIS A 108 3.29 2.90 8.39
CA HIS A 108 2.32 1.85 8.09
C HIS A 108 2.78 0.47 8.58
N VAL A 109 4.03 0.09 8.28
CA VAL A 109 4.60 -1.18 8.73
C VAL A 109 4.65 -1.26 10.26
N LEU A 110 5.02 -0.18 10.96
CA LEU A 110 4.98 -0.15 12.42
C LEU A 110 3.56 -0.36 12.95
N SER A 111 2.56 0.31 12.36
CA SER A 111 1.17 0.11 12.73
C SER A 111 0.75 -1.35 12.59
N LEU A 112 1.09 -2.00 11.48
CA LEU A 112 0.81 -3.43 11.29
C LEU A 112 1.52 -4.32 12.30
N LEU A 113 2.76 -4.00 12.68
CA LEU A 113 3.53 -4.78 13.66
C LEU A 113 3.02 -4.61 15.10
N VAL A 114 2.53 -3.42 15.46
CA VAL A 114 1.96 -3.14 16.79
C VAL A 114 0.55 -3.70 16.93
N HIS A 115 -0.21 -3.74 15.83
CA HIS A 115 -1.59 -4.22 15.82
C HIS A 115 -1.73 -5.64 15.29
N ALA A 116 -0.65 -6.33 14.92
CA ALA A 116 -0.72 -7.72 14.46
C ALA A 116 -1.23 -8.60 15.62
N PRO A 117 -2.47 -9.11 15.56
CA PRO A 117 -2.86 -10.22 16.42
C PRO A 117 -2.21 -11.45 15.80
N ASP A 118 -1.26 -12.11 16.49
CA ASP A 118 -0.61 -13.37 16.11
C ASP A 118 -1.08 -13.96 14.76
N ALA A 119 -0.51 -13.45 13.67
CA ALA A 119 -1.01 -13.74 12.34
C ALA A 119 -0.44 -15.07 11.85
N ARG A 120 -1.02 -16.16 12.37
CA ARG A 120 -1.32 -17.33 11.55
C ARG A 120 -2.82 -17.27 11.21
N PRO A 121 -3.26 -16.53 10.17
CA PRO A 121 -4.63 -16.62 9.73
C PRO A 121 -4.76 -17.83 8.80
N ASP A 122 -4.67 -19.03 9.38
CA ASP A 122 -5.42 -20.18 8.87
C ASP A 122 -6.79 -20.14 9.58
N ALA A 123 -7.56 -19.09 9.32
CA ALA A 123 -8.99 -19.03 9.60
C ALA A 123 -9.63 -18.20 8.50
N GLY A 124 -9.82 -18.84 7.34
CA GLY A 124 -10.69 -18.34 6.27
C GLY A 124 -12.16 -18.34 6.69
N GLY A 125 -12.47 -17.79 7.85
CA GLY A 125 -13.82 -17.40 8.22
C GLY A 125 -14.15 -16.06 7.54
N PRO A 126 -15.41 -15.83 7.15
CA PRO A 126 -15.82 -14.51 6.71
C PRO A 126 -15.53 -13.48 7.81
N VAL A 127 -14.93 -12.36 7.41
CA VAL A 127 -14.81 -11.20 8.30
C VAL A 127 -16.23 -10.74 8.61
N ASP A 128 -16.59 -10.75 9.90
CA ASP A 128 -17.84 -10.18 10.37
C ASP A 128 -17.72 -8.65 10.33
N LEU A 129 -18.12 -8.07 9.20
CA LEU A 129 -18.06 -6.62 8.97
C LEU A 129 -18.89 -5.85 10.01
N ASP A 130 -20.00 -6.42 10.50
CA ASP A 130 -20.84 -5.80 11.54
C ASP A 130 -20.12 -5.76 12.89
N ALA A 131 -19.31 -6.77 13.21
CA ALA A 131 -18.47 -6.76 14.41
C ALA A 131 -17.29 -5.78 14.31
N GLU A 132 -16.77 -5.51 13.11
CA GLU A 132 -15.74 -4.49 12.90
C GLU A 132 -16.33 -3.08 12.94
N LEU A 133 -17.51 -2.86 12.36
CA LEU A 133 -18.21 -1.57 12.40
C LEU A 133 -18.57 -1.16 13.82
N ARG A 134 -19.09 -2.07 14.64
CA ARG A 134 -19.37 -1.79 16.07
C ARG A 134 -18.12 -1.39 16.86
N ARG A 135 -16.98 -2.07 16.62
CA ARG A 135 -15.71 -1.70 17.25
C ARG A 135 -15.25 -0.30 16.84
N LEU A 136 -15.47 0.08 15.57
CA LEU A 136 -15.17 1.42 15.09
C LEU A 136 -16.08 2.47 15.74
N GLU A 137 -17.38 2.19 15.87
CA GLU A 137 -18.35 3.04 16.57
C GLU A 137 -17.93 3.30 18.02
N GLU A 138 -17.62 2.25 18.79
CA GLU A 138 -17.12 2.36 20.16
C GLU A 138 -15.83 3.19 20.25
N ALA A 139 -14.94 3.05 19.26
CA ALA A 139 -13.72 3.85 19.21
C ALA A 139 -14.02 5.34 18.98
N PHE A 140 -14.99 5.68 18.13
CA PHE A 140 -15.44 7.06 17.93
C PHE A 140 -16.14 7.65 19.16
N GLU A 141 -16.90 6.85 19.90
CA GLU A 141 -17.54 7.29 21.15
C GLU A 141 -16.52 7.71 22.22
N THR A 142 -15.35 7.07 22.24
CA THR A 142 -14.28 7.36 23.20
C THR A 142 -13.28 8.42 22.72
N LEU A 143 -13.43 8.91 21.49
CA LEU A 143 -12.54 9.87 20.85
C LEU A 143 -12.83 11.30 21.31
N THR A 144 -11.92 11.86 22.12
CA THR A 144 -11.99 13.27 22.54
C THR A 144 -11.16 14.16 21.64
N PRO A 145 -11.45 15.48 21.52
CA PRO A 145 -10.66 16.42 20.72
C PRO A 145 -9.17 16.41 21.08
N GLU A 146 -8.84 16.25 22.36
CA GLU A 146 -7.45 16.19 22.83
C GLU A 146 -6.74 14.88 22.46
N ARG A 147 -7.45 13.74 22.48
CA ARG A 147 -6.91 12.49 21.95
C ARG A 147 -6.72 12.54 20.45
N ALA A 148 -7.66 13.16 19.75
CA ALA A 148 -7.66 13.28 18.30
C ALA A 148 -6.47 14.12 17.78
N LYS A 149 -6.09 15.22 18.48
CA LYS A 149 -4.93 16.05 18.12
C LYS A 149 -3.59 15.30 18.10
N GLY A 150 -3.46 14.21 18.85
CA GLY A 150 -2.22 13.42 18.96
C GLY A 150 -1.99 12.41 17.83
N LEU A 151 -2.95 12.23 16.91
CA LEU A 151 -2.86 11.19 15.88
C LEU A 151 -2.03 11.56 14.64
N VAL A 152 -1.85 12.85 14.27
CA VAL A 152 -1.05 13.26 13.09
C VAL A 152 -0.62 14.76 13.20
N PRO A 153 0.58 15.18 12.74
CA PRO A 153 0.95 16.59 12.59
C PRO A 153 0.43 17.18 11.26
N ASP A 154 0.01 18.45 11.30
CA ASP A 154 -0.29 19.34 10.15
C ASP A 154 -1.60 19.16 9.35
N GLY A 155 -2.52 18.31 9.81
CA GLY A 155 -3.90 18.28 9.34
C GLY A 155 -4.75 17.54 10.36
N GLY A 156 -5.84 18.15 10.83
CA GLY A 156 -6.60 17.60 11.96
C GLY A 156 -7.06 16.15 11.72
N PRO A 157 -7.20 15.35 12.79
CA PRO A 157 -7.61 13.93 12.75
C PRO A 157 -8.86 13.69 11.90
N ALA A 158 -9.79 14.64 11.92
CA ALA A 158 -11.05 14.55 11.21
C ALA A 158 -10.88 14.47 9.68
N GLU A 159 -9.89 15.16 9.10
CA GLU A 159 -9.78 15.26 7.64
C GLU A 159 -9.18 13.99 7.02
N SER A 160 -8.14 13.42 7.65
CA SER A 160 -7.52 12.15 7.23
C SER A 160 -8.43 10.95 7.47
N VAL A 161 -9.08 10.90 8.64
CA VAL A 161 -10.03 9.83 8.97
C VAL A 161 -11.25 9.89 8.05
N ALA A 162 -11.81 11.09 7.81
CA ALA A 162 -12.94 11.23 6.90
C ALA A 162 -12.58 10.83 5.46
N LEU A 163 -11.38 11.14 4.97
CA LEU A 163 -10.95 10.69 3.63
C LEU A 163 -10.85 9.17 3.54
N ARG A 164 -10.29 8.52 4.56
CA ARG A 164 -10.20 7.05 4.61
C ARG A 164 -11.57 6.40 4.67
N LEU A 165 -12.49 6.93 5.47
CA LEU A 165 -13.86 6.45 5.54
C LEU A 165 -14.60 6.62 4.21
N ARG A 166 -14.44 7.77 3.54
CA ARG A 166 -14.99 7.99 2.19
C ARG A 166 -14.45 6.99 1.17
N ASN A 167 -13.15 6.69 1.21
CA ASN A 167 -12.56 5.69 0.30
C ASN A 167 -13.05 4.26 0.60
N LEU A 168 -13.29 3.92 1.88
CA LEU A 168 -13.89 2.64 2.25
C LEU A 168 -15.34 2.52 1.76
N LEU A 169 -16.11 3.60 1.82
CA LEU A 169 -17.47 3.65 1.26
C LEU A 169 -17.45 3.49 -0.26
N ALA A 170 -16.60 4.23 -0.98
CA ALA A 170 -16.45 4.08 -2.43
C ALA A 170 -16.10 2.63 -2.83
N ARG A 171 -15.19 2.00 -2.09
CA ARG A 171 -14.82 0.60 -2.32
C ARG A 171 -15.94 -0.38 -1.98
N TRP A 172 -16.74 -0.09 -0.95
CA TRP A 172 -17.92 -0.88 -0.62
C TRP A 172 -18.97 -0.78 -1.73
N ASP A 173 -19.19 0.41 -2.27
CA ASP A 173 -20.08 0.63 -3.41
C ASP A 173 -19.57 -0.11 -4.65
N GLU A 174 -18.27 -0.05 -4.96
CA GLU A 174 -17.66 -0.87 -6.03
C GLU A 174 -17.87 -2.38 -5.83
N VAL A 175 -17.83 -2.89 -4.60
CA VAL A 175 -18.07 -4.31 -4.28
C VAL A 175 -19.55 -4.66 -4.39
N ARG A 176 -20.43 -3.75 -3.99
CA ARG A 176 -21.89 -3.89 -4.04
C ARG A 176 -22.41 -3.78 -5.47
N GLU A 177 -21.81 -2.90 -6.27
CA GLU A 177 -22.01 -2.74 -7.71
C GLU A 177 -21.27 -3.85 -8.49
N GLY A 178 -20.21 -4.40 -7.89
CA GLY A 178 -19.40 -5.52 -8.36
C GLY A 178 -20.06 -6.90 -8.28
N THR A 179 -21.39 -6.98 -8.26
CA THR A 179 -22.19 -8.13 -8.74
C THR A 179 -23.46 -7.72 -9.49
N ALA A 180 -23.66 -6.43 -9.76
CA ALA A 180 -24.77 -5.90 -10.53
C ALA A 180 -24.29 -4.77 -11.46
N GLY A 181 -23.87 -5.13 -12.67
CA GLY A 181 -23.88 -4.22 -13.81
C GLY A 181 -22.54 -3.72 -14.34
N HIS A 182 -21.78 -4.57 -15.04
CA HIS A 182 -21.16 -4.09 -16.28
C HIS A 182 -22.22 -4.13 -17.38
N ALA A 183 -23.11 -3.13 -17.39
CA ALA A 183 -23.70 -2.70 -18.65
C ALA A 183 -22.65 -1.80 -19.32
N PRO A 184 -22.24 -2.06 -20.57
CA PRO A 184 -21.30 -1.18 -21.24
C PRO A 184 -22.01 0.16 -21.52
N PHE A 185 -21.41 1.25 -21.05
CA PHE A 185 -21.66 2.64 -21.46
C PHE A 185 -23.11 3.15 -21.35
N GLU A 186 -23.43 3.81 -20.24
CA GLU A 186 -24.41 4.90 -20.26
C GLU A 186 -23.68 6.18 -20.70
N GLU A 187 -23.58 6.39 -22.01
CA GLU A 187 -23.55 7.76 -22.54
C GLU A 187 -24.96 8.35 -22.34
N GLU A 188 -25.07 9.33 -21.46
CA GLU A 188 -26.20 10.27 -21.48
C GLU A 188 -26.26 10.93 -22.87
N GLY A 189 -27.11 10.41 -23.75
CA GLY A 189 -27.46 11.08 -25.00
C GLY A 189 -27.75 10.20 -26.22
N ASP A 190 -28.40 9.04 -26.11
CA ASP A 190 -28.77 8.26 -27.30
C ASP A 190 -29.99 7.31 -27.12
N ALA A 191 -30.97 7.74 -26.32
CA ALA A 191 -32.28 7.05 -26.28
C ALA A 191 -33.24 7.58 -27.36
N ASP A 192 -33.09 8.84 -27.77
CA ASP A 192 -33.97 9.51 -28.75
C ASP A 192 -33.63 9.10 -30.20
N VAL A 193 -32.33 8.93 -30.51
CA VAL A 193 -31.88 8.62 -31.88
C VAL A 193 -32.18 7.17 -32.27
N ARG A 194 -32.22 6.23 -31.30
CA ARG A 194 -32.50 4.81 -31.58
C ARG A 194 -33.97 4.56 -31.93
N GLU A 195 -34.91 5.28 -31.31
CA GLU A 195 -36.32 5.22 -31.70
C GLU A 195 -36.56 5.91 -33.05
N GLU A 196 -35.84 7.00 -33.34
CA GLU A 196 -35.94 7.70 -34.62
C GLU A 196 -35.32 6.88 -35.78
N LEU A 197 -34.22 6.15 -35.54
CA LEU A 197 -33.56 5.26 -36.50
C LEU A 197 -34.38 4.02 -36.88
N ASP A 198 -35.15 3.45 -35.95
CA ASP A 198 -36.05 2.31 -36.22
C ASP A 198 -37.34 2.74 -36.96
N SER A 199 -37.68 4.04 -36.89
CA SER A 199 -38.86 4.61 -37.57
C SER A 199 -38.57 5.22 -38.94
N ALA A 200 -37.31 5.56 -39.20
CA ALA A 200 -36.87 6.12 -40.47
C ALA A 200 -36.97 5.06 -41.58
N SER A 201 -37.73 5.35 -42.64
CA SER A 201 -37.72 4.48 -43.82
C SER A 201 -36.35 4.52 -44.50
N ASP A 202 -35.94 3.41 -45.13
CA ASP A 202 -34.64 3.28 -45.82
C ASP A 202 -34.32 4.47 -46.75
N ASP A 203 -35.35 5.10 -47.36
CA ASP A 203 -35.20 6.27 -48.23
C ASP A 203 -34.74 7.55 -47.49
N GLU A 204 -34.98 7.69 -46.18
CA GLU A 204 -34.54 8.84 -45.36
C GLU A 204 -33.13 8.64 -44.80
N LEU A 205 -32.74 7.39 -44.51
CA LEU A 205 -31.39 7.02 -44.08
C LEU A 205 -30.33 7.31 -45.15
N PHE A 206 -30.66 7.11 -46.43
CA PHE A 206 -29.74 7.42 -47.54
C PHE A 206 -29.61 8.93 -47.81
N ALA A 207 -30.63 9.74 -47.52
CA ALA A 207 -30.58 11.19 -47.69
C ALA A 207 -29.64 11.88 -46.70
N PHE A 208 -29.48 11.33 -45.48
CA PHE A 208 -28.61 11.89 -44.43
C PHE A 208 -27.11 11.67 -44.69
N ILE A 209 -26.76 10.57 -45.37
CA ILE A 209 -25.38 10.24 -45.73
C ILE A 209 -24.91 11.12 -46.90
N ASP A 210 -25.77 11.35 -47.89
CA ASP A 210 -25.40 12.13 -49.08
C ASP A 210 -25.17 13.62 -48.75
N GLN A 211 -25.89 14.16 -47.77
CA GLN A 211 -25.73 15.55 -47.32
C GLN A 211 -24.43 15.80 -46.56
N ARG A 212 -23.80 14.77 -45.96
CA ARG A 212 -22.57 14.88 -45.17
C ARG A 212 -21.30 14.62 -45.97
N PHE A 213 -21.40 13.97 -47.13
CA PHE A 213 -20.26 13.69 -48.01
C PHE A 213 -20.24 14.52 -49.30
N SER A 214 -21.25 15.34 -49.57
CA SER A 214 -21.21 16.33 -50.66
C SER A 214 -20.33 17.53 -50.29
N THR A 215 -19.01 17.31 -50.30
CA THR A 215 -18.01 18.38 -50.22
C THR A 215 -18.01 19.11 -51.56
N THR A 216 -18.48 20.35 -51.58
CA THR A 216 -18.02 21.38 -52.54
C THR A 216 -16.84 22.10 -51.92
#